data_AF-A0A527X558-F1
#
_entry.id   AF-A0A527X558-F1
#
_cell.length_a   1.000
_cell.length_b   1.000
_cell.length_c   1.000
_cell.angle_alpha   90.00
_cell.angle_beta   90.00
_cell.angle_gamma   90.00
#
_symmetry.space_group_name_H-M   'P 1'
#
loop_
_entity.id
_entity.type
_entity.pdbx_description
1 polymer ?
#
loop_
_entity_poly.entity_id
_entity_poly.type
_entity_poly.pdbx_seq_one_letter_code
_entity_poly.pdbx_strand_id
1 'polypeptide(L)'
;MAVIARYRGDILDLAQRQTVTDPTFRRLYNHGNLQFTYCLWGLMPGSLGDEESPFNECSHAYLATAKALLAYMATMPAAEREAKALISDIDADMVRSGASWILCQFSGEAFSTGAVIEPRWRDMVFHLPSLAVLLVTMATLTAASWAIFGAKQAGAV
;
A
#
# COMPACT_ATOMS: atom_id res chain seq x y z
N MET A 1 3.11 1.69 -10.86
CA MET A 1 3.09 1.25 -9.44
C MET A 1 2.54 -0.17 -9.23
N ALA A 2 1.69 -0.71 -10.12
CA ALA A 2 1.14 -2.07 -9.98
C ALA A 2 2.17 -3.20 -9.77
N VAL A 3 3.34 -3.14 -10.42
CA VAL A 3 4.42 -4.11 -10.18
C VAL A 3 4.95 -4.02 -8.75
N ILE A 4 5.24 -2.82 -8.24
CA ILE A 4 5.69 -2.61 -6.85
C ILE A 4 4.66 -3.14 -5.86
N ALA A 5 3.37 -3.02 -6.14
CA ALA A 5 2.32 -3.53 -5.27
C ALA A 5 2.44 -5.04 -5.01
N ARG A 6 2.79 -5.82 -6.06
CA ARG A 6 2.99 -7.27 -5.92
C ARG A 6 4.19 -7.62 -5.02
N TYR A 7 5.25 -6.81 -5.09
CA TYR A 7 6.49 -7.00 -4.32
C TYR A 7 6.50 -6.30 -2.97
N ARG A 8 5.43 -5.57 -2.60
CA ARG A 8 5.40 -4.80 -1.33
C ARG A 8 5.63 -5.71 -0.12
N GLY A 9 5.09 -6.93 -0.14
CA GLY A 9 5.31 -7.93 0.91
C GLY A 9 6.79 -8.23 1.07
N ASP A 10 7.45 -8.66 -0.01
CA ASP A 10 8.88 -9.01 -0.01
C ASP A 10 9.79 -7.84 0.43
N ILE A 11 9.43 -6.62 0.03
CA ILE A 11 10.14 -5.41 0.45
C ILE A 11 10.05 -5.22 1.97
N LEU A 12 8.85 -5.36 2.54
CA LEU A 12 8.65 -5.19 3.98
C LEU A 12 9.27 -6.35 4.77
N ASP A 13 9.19 -7.58 4.26
CA ASP A 13 9.83 -8.74 4.87
C ASP A 13 11.36 -8.54 4.90
N LEU A 14 11.96 -8.02 3.83
CA LEU A 14 13.37 -7.66 3.82
C LEU A 14 13.68 -6.56 4.85
N ALA A 15 12.83 -5.53 4.91
CA ALA A 15 13.01 -4.44 5.87
C ALA A 15 12.91 -4.92 7.34
N GLN A 16 11.99 -5.82 7.65
CA GLN A 16 11.80 -6.37 9.00
C GLN A 16 12.99 -7.20 9.49
N ARG A 17 13.78 -7.78 8.58
CA ARG A 17 15.01 -8.51 8.93
C ARG A 17 16.18 -7.59 9.31
N GLN A 18 16.09 -6.28 9.05
CA GLN A 18 17.19 -5.36 9.29
C GLN A 18 17.29 -4.97 10.76
N THR A 19 18.39 -5.37 11.42
CA THR A 19 18.66 -5.06 12.82
C THR A 19 19.49 -3.78 12.99
N VAL A 20 20.39 -3.50 12.03
CA VAL A 20 21.19 -2.26 11.99
C VAL A 20 20.49 -1.26 11.08
N THR A 21 19.82 -0.26 11.69
CA THR A 21 19.01 0.75 10.99
C THR A 21 19.35 2.15 11.45
N ASP A 22 19.23 3.13 10.55
CA ASP A 22 19.43 4.56 10.81
C ASP A 22 18.11 5.34 10.77
N PRO A 23 18.11 6.66 11.09
CA PRO A 23 16.89 7.47 11.08
C PRO A 23 16.19 7.56 9.71
N THR A 24 16.91 7.49 8.60
CA THR A 24 16.32 7.55 7.25
C THR A 24 15.52 6.28 6.97
N PHE A 25 16.12 5.11 7.23
CA PHE A 25 15.42 3.83 7.13
C PHE A 25 14.14 3.83 7.97
N ARG A 26 14.25 4.22 9.24
CA ARG A 26 13.10 4.20 10.18
C ARG A 26 12.00 5.16 9.74
N ARG A 27 12.35 6.34 9.20
CA ARG A 27 11.37 7.29 8.66
C ARG A 27 10.63 6.71 7.46
N LEU A 28 11.35 6.13 6.49
CA LEU A 28 10.74 5.51 5.32
C LEU A 28 9.82 4.34 5.71
N TYR A 29 10.31 3.45 6.57
CA TYR A 29 9.54 2.29 7.04
C TYR A 29 8.28 2.71 7.81
N ASN A 30 8.41 3.64 8.76
CA ASN A 30 7.27 4.10 9.57
C ASN A 30 6.28 4.90 8.75
N HIS A 31 6.75 5.82 7.90
CA HIS A 31 5.89 6.60 7.02
C HIS A 31 5.12 5.69 6.07
N GLY A 32 5.77 4.68 5.47
CA GLY A 32 5.11 3.76 4.54
C GLY A 32 4.04 2.91 5.20
N ASN A 33 4.25 2.47 6.45
CA ASN A 33 3.23 1.75 7.22
C ASN A 33 2.06 2.64 7.63
N LEU A 34 2.35 3.90 7.99
CA LEU A 34 1.31 4.88 8.33
C LEU A 34 0.48 5.23 7.08
N GLN A 35 1.13 5.57 5.97
CA GLN A 35 0.47 5.85 4.70
C GLN A 35 -0.40 4.66 4.26
N PHE A 36 0.11 3.43 4.33
CA PHE A 36 -0.66 2.22 3.99
C PHE A 36 -1.92 2.05 4.85
N THR A 37 -1.84 2.39 6.14
CA THR A 37 -2.99 2.35 7.06
C THR A 37 -4.06 3.37 6.67
N TYR A 38 -3.65 4.61 6.38
CA TYR A 38 -4.56 5.65 5.88
C TYR A 38 -5.21 5.27 4.54
N CYS A 39 -4.52 4.48 3.72
CA CYS A 39 -5.03 3.95 2.46
C CYS A 39 -5.82 2.64 2.62
N LEU A 40 -6.40 2.39 3.81
CA LEU A 40 -7.18 1.18 4.14
C LEU A 40 -6.46 -0.12 3.77
N TRP A 41 -5.16 -0.21 4.06
CA TRP A 41 -4.33 -1.39 3.78
C TRP A 41 -4.36 -1.83 2.31
N GLY A 42 -4.63 -0.90 1.38
CA GLY A 42 -4.73 -1.21 -0.04
C GLY A 42 -5.91 -2.11 -0.41
N LEU A 43 -6.93 -2.21 0.45
CA LEU A 43 -8.09 -3.08 0.23
C LEU A 43 -9.06 -2.54 -0.83
N MET A 44 -8.99 -1.25 -1.16
CA MET A 44 -9.89 -0.65 -2.14
C MET A 44 -9.55 -1.14 -3.55
N PRO A 45 -10.45 -1.87 -4.25
CA PRO A 45 -10.17 -2.36 -5.59
C PRO A 45 -10.03 -1.22 -6.59
N GLY A 46 -9.26 -1.45 -7.64
CA GLY A 46 -9.03 -0.48 -8.70
C GLY A 46 -8.11 0.69 -8.31
N SER A 47 -7.69 0.82 -7.05
CA SER A 47 -6.95 1.98 -6.55
C SER A 47 -5.57 2.23 -7.17
N LEU A 48 -5.10 1.40 -8.11
CA LEU A 48 -3.85 1.61 -8.84
C LEU A 48 -4.04 1.79 -10.35
N GLY A 49 -5.17 1.32 -10.89
CA GLY A 49 -5.44 1.34 -12.33
C GLY A 49 -6.57 2.30 -12.72
N ASP A 50 -7.35 2.73 -11.74
CA ASP A 50 -8.46 3.66 -11.91
C ASP A 50 -8.03 5.03 -11.36
N GLU A 51 -7.82 5.99 -12.26
CA GLU A 51 -7.38 7.35 -11.93
C GLU A 51 -8.47 8.15 -11.18
N GLU A 52 -9.74 7.81 -11.39
CA GLU A 52 -10.87 8.44 -10.72
C GLU A 52 -11.09 7.88 -9.31
N SER A 53 -10.45 6.75 -8.99
CA SER A 53 -10.52 6.16 -7.65
C SER A 53 -10.10 7.18 -6.59
N PRO A 54 -10.92 7.38 -5.53
CA PRO A 54 -10.56 8.22 -4.38
C PRO A 54 -9.29 7.75 -3.66
N PHE A 55 -8.86 6.51 -3.92
CA PHE A 55 -7.69 5.88 -3.32
C PHE A 55 -6.49 5.86 -4.27
N ASN A 56 -6.59 6.41 -5.48
CA ASN A 56 -5.52 6.35 -6.48
C ASN A 56 -4.21 6.97 -5.97
N GLU A 57 -4.28 8.27 -5.64
CA GLU A 57 -3.14 9.07 -5.21
C GLU A 57 -2.50 8.51 -3.92
N CYS A 58 -3.34 8.19 -2.93
CA CYS A 58 -2.86 7.64 -1.66
C CYS A 58 -2.25 6.24 -1.84
N SER A 59 -2.75 5.44 -2.79
CA SER A 59 -2.16 4.14 -3.11
C SER A 59 -0.81 4.25 -3.80
N HIS A 60 -0.68 5.21 -4.70
CA HIS A 60 0.61 5.56 -5.30
C HIS A 60 1.61 6.05 -4.25
N ALA A 61 1.16 6.81 -3.24
CA ALA A 61 2.02 7.31 -2.16
C ALA A 61 2.64 6.20 -1.30
N TYR A 62 1.86 5.21 -0.83
CA TYR A 62 2.46 4.12 -0.01
C TYR A 62 3.38 3.22 -0.83
N LEU A 63 3.10 3.02 -2.13
CA LEU A 63 3.96 2.23 -3.02
C LEU A 63 5.25 2.98 -3.38
N ALA A 64 5.17 4.29 -3.59
CA ALA A 64 6.35 5.13 -3.72
C ALA A 64 7.22 5.05 -2.46
N THR A 65 6.61 5.02 -1.27
CA THR A 65 7.36 4.84 -0.02
C THR A 65 8.05 3.46 0.05
N ALA A 66 7.34 2.38 -0.28
CA ALA A 66 7.91 1.03 -0.29
C ALA A 66 9.09 0.95 -1.28
N LYS A 67 8.95 1.57 -2.44
CA LYS A 67 10.03 1.69 -3.42
C LYS A 67 11.23 2.46 -2.88
N ALA A 68 11.00 3.62 -2.26
CA ALA A 68 12.07 4.45 -1.67
C ALA A 68 12.80 3.70 -0.55
N LEU A 69 12.06 2.94 0.27
CA LEU A 69 12.64 2.06 1.28
C LEU A 69 13.54 0.99 0.67
N LEU A 70 13.09 0.31 -0.39
CA LEU A 70 13.91 -0.70 -1.09
C LEU A 70 15.16 -0.07 -1.70
N ALA A 71 15.03 1.09 -2.35
CA ALA A 71 16.16 1.83 -2.89
C ALA A 71 17.17 2.20 -1.79
N TYR A 72 16.70 2.58 -0.61
CA TYR A 72 17.56 2.88 0.53
C TYR A 72 18.27 1.63 1.07
N MET A 73 17.55 0.51 1.21
CA MET A 73 18.14 -0.78 1.61
C MET A 73 19.25 -1.24 0.65
N ALA A 74 19.15 -0.90 -0.64
CA ALA A 74 20.21 -1.17 -1.62
C ALA A 74 21.51 -0.38 -1.39
N THR A 75 21.51 0.59 -0.47
CA THR A 75 22.70 1.32 -0.01
C THR A 75 23.17 0.91 1.39
N MET A 76 22.39 0.07 2.09
CA MET A 76 22.71 -0.41 3.45
C MET A 76 23.56 -1.69 3.36
N PRO A 77 24.77 -1.76 3.94
CA PRO A 77 25.63 -2.95 3.83
C PRO A 77 24.96 -4.26 4.24
N ALA A 78 24.08 -4.23 5.25
CA ALA A 78 23.36 -5.40 5.75
C ALA A 78 22.28 -5.93 4.79
N ALA A 79 21.69 -5.06 3.96
CA ALA A 79 20.57 -5.39 3.07
C ALA A 79 20.94 -5.35 1.58
N GLU A 80 22.07 -4.75 1.22
CA GLU A 80 22.43 -4.33 -0.14
C GLU A 80 22.24 -5.43 -1.17
N ARG A 81 22.80 -6.61 -0.91
CA ARG A 81 22.75 -7.75 -1.84
C ARG A 81 21.32 -8.22 -2.10
N GLU A 82 20.53 -8.42 -1.05
CA GLU A 82 19.13 -8.87 -1.15
C GLU A 82 18.25 -7.78 -1.77
N ALA A 83 18.46 -6.51 -1.39
CA ALA A 83 17.73 -5.38 -1.96
C ALA A 83 18.00 -5.22 -3.46
N LYS A 84 19.28 -5.31 -3.89
CA LYS A 84 19.64 -5.24 -5.32
C LYS A 84 19.09 -6.41 -6.12
N ALA A 85 19.08 -7.62 -5.55
CA ALA A 85 18.44 -8.77 -6.19
C ALA A 85 16.94 -8.52 -6.38
N LEU A 86 16.25 -8.06 -5.33
CA LEU A 86 14.82 -7.74 -5.40
C LEU A 86 14.51 -6.62 -6.40
N ILE A 87 15.36 -5.58 -6.46
CA ILE A 87 15.26 -4.51 -7.48
C ILE A 87 15.39 -5.10 -8.90
N SER A 88 16.32 -6.03 -9.11
CA SER A 88 16.51 -6.68 -10.42
C SER A 88 15.29 -7.48 -10.83
N ASP A 89 14.67 -8.23 -9.91
CA ASP A 89 13.46 -8.99 -10.18
C ASP A 89 12.28 -8.07 -10.51
N ILE A 90 12.11 -7.01 -9.72
CA ILE A 90 11.10 -5.97 -9.97
C ILE A 90 11.31 -5.30 -11.33
N ASP A 91 12.54 -4.94 -11.68
CA ASP A 91 12.84 -4.26 -12.95
C ASP A 91 12.56 -5.18 -14.14
N ALA A 92 12.93 -6.46 -14.06
CA ALA A 92 12.59 -7.44 -15.09
C ALA A 92 11.06 -7.54 -15.31
N ASP A 93 10.28 -7.53 -14.24
CA ASP A 93 8.81 -7.52 -14.30
C ASP A 93 8.23 -6.20 -14.80
N MET A 94 8.84 -5.07 -14.45
CA MET A 94 8.47 -3.76 -14.96
C MET A 94 8.69 -3.68 -16.48
N VAL A 95 9.85 -4.13 -16.97
CA VAL A 95 10.18 -4.13 -18.40
C VAL A 95 9.18 -4.98 -19.18
N ARG A 96 8.83 -6.17 -18.68
CA ARG A 96 7.77 -7.01 -19.28
C ARG A 96 6.41 -6.33 -19.33
N SER A 97 6.16 -5.40 -18.39
CA SER A 97 4.93 -4.63 -18.29
C SER A 97 5.01 -3.26 -19.00
N GLY A 98 6.08 -2.99 -19.78
CA GLY A 98 6.27 -1.73 -20.50
C GLY A 98 6.70 -0.54 -19.62
N ALA A 99 7.22 -0.80 -18.41
CA ALA A 99 7.72 0.19 -17.45
C ALA A 99 9.20 -0.08 -17.12
N SER A 100 9.81 0.73 -16.26
CA SER A 100 11.13 0.41 -15.69
C SER A 100 11.29 0.97 -14.27
N TRP A 101 12.22 0.37 -13.51
CA TRP A 101 12.55 0.81 -12.15
C TRP A 101 12.99 2.27 -12.14
N ILE A 102 13.88 2.66 -13.06
CA ILE A 102 14.43 4.02 -13.13
C ILE A 102 13.38 5.06 -13.55
N LEU A 103 12.51 4.74 -14.53
CA LEU A 103 11.45 5.66 -14.95
C LEU A 103 10.43 5.87 -13.83
N CYS A 104 10.14 4.83 -13.05
CA CYS A 104 9.29 4.97 -11.87
C CYS A 104 9.96 5.76 -10.73
N GLN A 105 11.29 6.01 -10.74
CA GLN A 105 12.00 6.73 -9.66
C GLN A 105 11.82 8.24 -9.81
N PHE A 106 11.66 8.69 -11.05
CA PHE A 106 11.37 10.08 -11.42
C PHE A 106 9.90 10.28 -11.80
N SER A 107 9.02 9.34 -11.42
CA SER A 107 7.56 9.47 -11.61
C SER A 107 7.13 10.78 -10.94
N GLY A 108 6.50 11.69 -11.70
CA GLY A 108 6.38 13.14 -11.44
C GLY A 108 5.64 13.61 -10.18
N GLU A 109 5.45 12.74 -9.19
CA GLU A 109 4.93 13.03 -7.86
C GLU A 109 6.11 13.28 -6.90
N ALA A 110 6.07 14.37 -6.13
CA ALA A 110 7.09 14.65 -5.13
C ALA A 110 6.92 13.69 -3.94
N PHE A 111 7.74 12.63 -3.87
CA PHE A 111 7.78 11.77 -2.70
C PHE A 111 8.27 12.56 -1.48
N SER A 112 7.42 12.66 -0.46
CA SER A 112 7.71 13.35 0.80
C SER A 112 7.22 12.52 1.98
N THR A 113 8.08 12.34 2.99
CA THR A 113 7.67 11.75 4.27
C THR A 113 7.10 12.79 5.25
N GLY A 114 6.95 14.04 4.82
CA GLY A 114 6.52 15.17 5.66
C GLY A 114 5.00 15.33 5.78
N ALA A 115 4.23 14.62 4.98
CA ALA A 115 2.77 14.64 4.99
C ALA A 115 2.21 13.27 4.61
N VAL A 116 0.97 13.01 4.96
CA VAL A 116 0.24 11.79 4.61
C VAL A 116 -0.80 12.16 3.57
N ILE A 117 -0.89 11.38 2.50
CA ILE A 117 -1.90 11.56 1.46
C ILE A 117 -3.15 10.78 1.87
N GLU A 118 -4.21 11.47 2.26
CA GLU A 118 -5.47 10.82 2.61
C GLU A 118 -6.26 10.45 1.34
N PRO A 119 -7.07 9.38 1.37
CA PRO A 119 -8.01 9.15 0.28
C PRO A 119 -9.02 10.30 0.20
N ARG A 120 -9.51 10.58 -1.01
CA ARG A 120 -10.49 11.65 -1.24
C ARG A 120 -11.88 11.22 -0.76
N TRP A 121 -12.09 11.23 0.56
CA TRP A 121 -13.30 10.71 1.21
C TRP A 121 -14.61 11.24 0.62
N ARG A 122 -14.63 12.52 0.22
CA ARG A 122 -15.79 13.16 -0.40
C ARG A 122 -16.16 12.55 -1.76
N ASP A 123 -15.17 12.06 -2.50
CA ASP A 123 -15.36 11.50 -3.84
C ASP A 123 -15.85 10.04 -3.79
N MET A 124 -15.79 9.41 -2.61
CA MET A 124 -16.17 8.02 -2.41
C MET A 124 -17.64 7.74 -2.71
N VAL A 125 -18.53 8.73 -2.52
CA VAL A 125 -19.96 8.60 -2.89
C VAL A 125 -20.22 8.79 -4.38
N PHE A 126 -19.27 9.38 -5.11
CA PHE A 126 -19.37 9.61 -6.56
C PHE A 126 -18.63 8.55 -7.38
N HIS A 127 -17.78 7.74 -6.72
CA HIS A 127 -17.07 6.63 -7.34
C HIS A 127 -17.78 5.29 -7.09
N LEU A 128 -18.62 4.88 -8.05
CA LEU A 128 -19.50 3.70 -7.92
C LEU A 128 -18.79 2.42 -7.45
N PRO A 129 -17.61 2.04 -7.98
CA PRO A 129 -16.91 0.84 -7.51
C PRO A 129 -16.55 0.92 -6.02
N SER A 130 -16.01 2.06 -5.57
CA SER A 130 -15.65 2.25 -4.16
C SER A 130 -16.87 2.29 -3.25
N LEU A 131 -17.94 2.94 -3.68
CA LEU A 131 -19.20 2.98 -2.94
C LEU A 131 -19.80 1.59 -2.77
N ALA A 132 -19.82 0.79 -3.83
CA ALA A 132 -20.36 -0.58 -3.79
C ALA A 132 -19.60 -1.45 -2.77
N VAL A 133 -18.26 -1.40 -2.79
CA VAL A 133 -17.41 -2.12 -1.83
C VAL A 133 -17.68 -1.69 -0.40
N LEU A 134 -17.79 -0.38 -0.17
CA LEU A 134 -18.10 0.15 1.16
C LEU A 134 -19.46 -0.35 1.65
N LEU A 135 -20.50 -0.27 0.81
CA LEU A 135 -21.85 -0.73 1.16
C LEU A 135 -21.90 -2.24 1.44
N VAL A 136 -21.23 -3.06 0.62
CA VAL A 136 -21.14 -4.51 0.84
C VAL A 136 -20.38 -4.81 2.14
N THR A 137 -19.30 -4.10 2.43
CA THR A 137 -18.54 -4.27 3.67
C THR A 137 -19.38 -3.91 4.90
N MET A 138 -20.12 -2.81 4.85
CA MET A 138 -21.04 -2.44 5.93
C MET A 138 -22.18 -3.45 6.09
N ALA A 139 -22.78 -3.93 4.99
CA ALA A 139 -23.85 -4.91 5.02
C ALA A 139 -23.38 -6.26 5.58
N THR A 140 -22.17 -6.70 5.23
CA THR A 140 -21.58 -7.95 5.75
C THR A 140 -21.24 -7.83 7.23
N LEU A 141 -20.65 -6.72 7.68
CA LEU A 141 -20.34 -6.50 9.10
C LEU A 141 -21.60 -6.41 9.97
N THR A 142 -22.65 -5.77 9.47
CA THR A 142 -23.95 -5.68 10.17
C THR A 142 -24.64 -7.05 10.24
N ALA A 143 -24.66 -7.80 9.14
CA ALA A 143 -25.19 -9.17 9.11
C ALA A 143 -24.41 -10.11 10.04
N ALA A 144 -23.07 -10.06 10.03
CA ALA A 144 -22.22 -10.85 10.92
C ALA A 144 -22.46 -10.50 12.39
N SER A 145 -22.55 -9.20 12.72
CA SER A 145 -22.86 -8.73 14.07
C SER A 145 -24.22 -9.25 14.53
N TRP A 146 -25.24 -9.17 13.67
CA TRP A 146 -26.57 -9.68 13.99
C TRP A 146 -26.59 -11.20 14.19
N ALA A 147 -25.87 -11.97 13.36
CA ALA A 147 -25.76 -13.41 13.54
C ALA A 147 -25.07 -13.80 14.86
N ILE A 148 -24.02 -13.06 15.26
CA ILE A 148 -23.25 -13.37 16.48
C ILE A 148 -24.00 -12.96 17.75
N PHE A 149 -24.62 -11.78 17.76
CA PHE A 149 -25.22 -11.18 18.96
C PHE A 149 -26.74 -11.32 19.01
N GLY A 150 -27.43 -11.28 17.87
CA GLY A 150 -28.88 -11.44 17.77
C GLY A 150 -29.34 -12.88 18.03
N ALA A 151 -28.58 -13.88 17.60
CA ALA A 151 -28.87 -15.30 17.90
C ALA A 151 -28.82 -15.60 19.41
N LYS A 152 -28.00 -14.87 20.18
CA LYS A 152 -27.92 -15.01 21.65
C LYS A 152 -29.17 -14.47 22.37
N GLN A 153 -29.89 -13.50 21.79
CA GLN A 153 -31.11 -12.96 22.39
C GLN A 153 -32.33 -13.85 22.15
N ALA A 154 -32.36 -14.64 21.07
CA ALA A 154 -33.48 -15.53 20.74
C ALA A 154 -33.51 -16.84 21.56
N GLY A 155 -32.40 -17.21 22.22
CA GLY A 155 -32.30 -18.43 23.04
C GLY A 155 -32.48 -18.24 24.55
N ALA A 156 -32.83 -17.03 24.99
CA ALA A 156 -32.98 -16.66 26.40
C ALA A 156 -34.45 -16.40 26.84
N VAL A 157 -35.42 -16.86 26.04
CA VAL A 157 -36.87 -16.81 26.34
C VAL A 157 -37.41 -18.22 26.51
#